data_AF-W4PHN0-F1
#
_entry.id   AF-W4PHN0-F1
#
_cell.length_a   1.000
_cell.length_b   1.000
_cell.length_c   1.000
_cell.angle_alpha   90.00
_cell.angle_beta   90.00
_cell.angle_gamma   90.00
#
_symmetry.space_group_name_H-M   'P 1'
#
loop_
_entity.id
_entity.type
_entity.pdbx_description
1 polymer ?
#
loop_
_entity_poly.entity_id
_entity_poly.type
_entity_poly.pdbx_seq_one_letter_code
_entity_poly.pdbx_strand_id
1 'polypeptide(L)'
;MLLFYETDCPGCESVLRDLCGFYATLKGIGIRVVSIASDEDEHTFSSRAASLPWATKLHDSRGFRSPDFEVYGVAFIPTLVLVNPDGRVAGSYCTLEETGLIRSLPALSPLPASGCGEAGRYPKTQNHGHSFIP
;
A
#
# COMPACT_ATOMS: atom_id res chain seq x y z
N MET A 1 -1.25 -7.87 9.02
CA MET A 1 -0.37 -6.82 8.48
C MET A 1 -1.24 -5.72 7.91
N LEU A 2 -0.98 -4.50 8.33
CA LEU A 2 -1.63 -3.28 7.82
C LEU A 2 -0.65 -2.57 6.89
N LEU A 3 -1.13 -2.11 5.73
CA LEU A 3 -0.40 -1.22 4.84
C LEU A 3 -1.08 0.14 4.85
N PHE A 4 -0.34 1.18 5.21
CA PHE A 4 -0.74 2.58 5.04
C PHE A 4 -0.06 3.13 3.79
N TYR A 5 -0.84 3.64 2.83
CA TYR A 5 -0.33 4.05 1.53
C TYR A 5 -1.20 5.14 0.87
N GLU A 6 -0.72 5.65 -0.25
CA GLU A 6 -1.46 6.51 -1.16
C GLU A 6 -1.17 6.05 -2.60
N THR A 7 -2.13 6.20 -3.50
CA THR A 7 -2.05 5.72 -4.88
C THR A 7 -1.00 6.49 -5.67
N ASP A 8 -0.91 7.81 -5.51
CA ASP A 8 0.04 8.67 -6.23
C ASP A 8 1.37 8.85 -5.48
N CYS A 9 1.77 7.84 -4.71
CA CYS A 9 3.01 7.79 -3.94
C CYS A 9 4.02 6.82 -4.60
N PRO A 10 5.12 7.30 -5.21
CA PRO A 10 6.09 6.45 -5.92
C PRO A 10 6.70 5.34 -5.04
N GLY A 11 6.95 5.63 -3.76
CA GLY A 11 7.46 4.64 -2.81
C GLY A 11 6.41 3.57 -2.44
N CYS A 12 5.13 3.91 -2.52
CA CYS A 12 4.04 3.01 -2.18
C CYS A 12 3.82 1.94 -3.26
N GLU A 13 4.06 2.29 -4.53
CA GLU A 13 3.93 1.36 -5.66
C GLU A 13 4.84 0.14 -5.54
N SER A 14 6.08 0.31 -5.05
CA SER A 14 6.99 -0.81 -4.88
C SER A 14 6.46 -1.80 -3.84
N VAL A 15 5.98 -1.30 -2.70
CA VAL A 15 5.41 -2.13 -1.62
C VAL A 15 4.13 -2.81 -2.07
N LEU A 16 3.23 -2.11 -2.78
CA LEU A 16 2.01 -2.70 -3.34
C LEU A 16 2.31 -3.82 -4.33
N ARG A 17 3.27 -3.61 -5.24
CA ARG A 17 3.72 -4.62 -6.20
C ARG A 17 4.28 -5.85 -5.49
N ASP A 18 5.14 -5.65 -4.49
CA ASP A 18 5.75 -6.75 -3.74
C ASP A 18 4.68 -7.54 -2.96
N LEU A 19 3.75 -6.84 -2.30
CA LEU A 19 2.61 -7.48 -1.63
C LEU A 19 1.74 -8.28 -2.60
N CYS A 20 1.45 -7.74 -3.78
CA CYS A 20 0.75 -8.45 -4.85
C CYS A 20 1.50 -9.74 -5.24
N GLY A 21 2.82 -9.65 -5.48
CA GLY A 21 3.65 -10.77 -5.91
C GLY A 21 3.77 -11.88 -4.85
N PHE A 22 3.81 -11.51 -3.57
CA PHE A 22 3.93 -12.45 -2.45
C PHE A 22 2.60 -12.77 -1.76
N TYR A 23 1.46 -12.29 -2.27
CA TYR A 23 0.18 -12.40 -1.56
C TYR A 23 -0.22 -13.85 -1.26
N ALA A 24 -0.05 -14.77 -2.22
CA ALA A 24 -0.33 -16.19 -2.03
C ALA A 24 0.55 -16.79 -0.93
N THR A 25 1.84 -16.43 -0.92
CA THR A 25 2.81 -16.86 0.08
C THR A 25 2.47 -16.35 1.48
N LEU A 26 2.19 -15.05 1.60
CA LEU A 26 1.79 -14.40 2.85
C LEU A 26 0.51 -15.04 3.41
N LYS A 27 -0.49 -15.27 2.55
CA LYS A 27 -1.72 -15.96 2.93
C LYS A 27 -1.43 -17.40 3.39
N GLY A 28 -0.53 -18.11 2.73
CA GLY A 28 -0.13 -19.49 3.06
C GLY A 28 0.52 -19.62 4.44
N ILE A 29 1.24 -18.60 4.91
CA ILE A 29 1.83 -18.54 6.26
C ILE A 29 0.91 -17.86 7.29
N GLY A 30 -0.35 -17.61 6.95
CA GLY A 30 -1.35 -17.05 7.86
C GLY A 30 -1.33 -15.52 8.00
N ILE A 31 -0.58 -14.80 7.16
CA ILE A 31 -0.59 -13.33 7.17
C ILE A 31 -1.80 -12.80 6.42
N ARG A 32 -2.69 -12.13 7.15
CA ARG A 32 -3.76 -11.31 6.57
C ARG A 32 -3.23 -9.93 6.21
N VAL A 33 -3.37 -9.55 4.94
CA VAL A 33 -3.08 -8.20 4.45
C VAL A 33 -4.36 -7.36 4.51
N VAL A 34 -4.25 -6.16 5.09
CA VAL A 34 -5.25 -5.11 5.08
C VAL A 34 -4.56 -3.83 4.63
N SER A 35 -5.18 -3.07 3.73
CA SER A 35 -4.63 -1.78 3.29
C SER A 35 -5.55 -0.63 3.68
N ILE A 36 -4.95 0.49 4.06
CA ILE A 36 -5.61 1.76 4.39
C ILE A 36 -4.99 2.81 3.47
N ALA A 37 -5.78 3.30 2.53
CA ALA A 37 -5.37 4.35 1.62
C ALA A 37 -5.69 5.73 2.21
N SER A 38 -4.77 6.68 2.08
CA SER A 38 -4.99 8.10 2.37
C SER A 38 -5.20 8.93 1.12
N ASP A 39 -5.70 8.32 0.04
CA ASP A 39 -6.05 9.02 -1.19
C ASP A 39 -6.98 10.21 -0.87
N GLU A 40 -6.85 11.32 -1.58
CA GLU A 40 -7.71 12.49 -1.33
C GLU A 40 -9.16 12.23 -1.75
N ASP A 41 -9.35 11.40 -2.79
CA ASP A 41 -10.64 11.13 -3.40
C ASP A 41 -10.95 9.63 -3.51
N GLU A 42 -12.24 9.32 -3.35
CA GLU A 42 -12.78 7.95 -3.37
C GLU A 42 -12.58 7.25 -4.71
N HIS A 43 -12.50 7.99 -5.83
CA HIS A 43 -12.38 7.40 -7.15
C HIS A 43 -10.97 6.84 -7.38
N THR A 44 -9.94 7.62 -7.02
CA THR A 44 -8.53 7.18 -7.02
C THR A 44 -8.37 5.94 -6.14
N PHE A 45 -8.89 5.98 -4.92
CA PHE A 45 -8.91 4.81 -4.03
C PHE A 45 -9.61 3.62 -4.67
N SER A 46 -10.85 3.78 -5.15
CA SER A 46 -11.67 2.69 -5.67
C SER A 46 -11.02 1.99 -6.86
N SER A 47 -10.44 2.78 -7.77
CA SER A 47 -9.70 2.28 -8.94
C SER A 47 -8.49 1.44 -8.51
N ARG A 48 -7.68 1.96 -7.57
CA ARG A 48 -6.53 1.24 -7.05
C ARG A 48 -6.94 -0.01 -6.26
N ALA A 49 -7.92 0.12 -5.37
CA ALA A 49 -8.44 -0.95 -4.54
C ALA A 49 -8.90 -2.16 -5.36
N ALA A 50 -9.54 -1.93 -6.51
CA ALA A 50 -10.00 -2.97 -7.42
C ALA A 50 -8.87 -3.85 -7.99
N SER A 51 -7.64 -3.34 -8.10
CA SER A 51 -6.50 -4.11 -8.63
C SER A 51 -5.75 -4.94 -7.58
N LEU A 52 -6.07 -4.78 -6.28
CA LEU A 52 -5.36 -5.45 -5.20
C LEU A 52 -6.03 -6.80 -4.84
N PRO A 53 -5.26 -7.87 -4.58
CA PRO A 53 -5.82 -9.22 -4.44
C PRO A 53 -6.37 -9.58 -3.04
N TRP A 54 -6.13 -8.75 -2.01
CA TRP A 54 -6.60 -9.01 -0.64
C TRP A 54 -8.04 -8.58 -0.38
N ALA A 55 -8.68 -9.08 0.68
CA ALA A 55 -10.10 -8.82 0.90
C ALA A 55 -10.41 -7.43 1.48
N THR A 56 -9.60 -6.95 2.43
CA THR A 56 -9.92 -5.75 3.21
C THR A 56 -9.07 -4.57 2.76
N LYS A 57 -9.74 -3.56 2.22
CA LYS A 57 -9.15 -2.30 1.76
C LYS A 57 -10.02 -1.18 2.30
N LEU A 58 -9.40 -0.23 2.97
CA LEU A 58 -10.07 0.89 3.61
C LEU A 58 -9.54 2.18 3.01
N HIS A 59 -10.37 3.21 3.07
CA HIS A 59 -10.05 4.55 2.63
C HIS A 59 -10.27 5.51 3.78
N ASP A 60 -9.27 6.32 4.08
CA ASP A 60 -9.35 7.38 5.06
C ASP A 60 -8.60 8.62 4.56
N SER A 61 -9.32 9.48 3.85
CA SER A 61 -8.78 10.72 3.28
C SER A 61 -8.28 11.74 4.31
N ARG A 62 -8.46 11.48 5.62
CA ARG A 62 -7.79 12.27 6.67
C ARG A 62 -6.29 11.94 6.77
N GLY A 63 -5.85 10.80 6.23
CA GLY A 63 -4.46 10.37 6.21
C GLY A 63 -3.78 10.45 7.57
N PHE A 64 -2.64 11.13 7.68
CA PHE A 64 -1.90 11.31 8.94
C PHE A 64 -2.70 11.98 10.07
N ARG A 65 -3.85 12.60 9.78
CA ARG A 65 -4.75 13.19 10.78
C ARG A 65 -5.86 12.23 11.22
N SER A 66 -5.86 11.00 10.72
CA SER A 66 -6.87 10.01 11.04
C SER A 66 -6.52 9.21 12.31
N PRO A 67 -7.53 8.77 13.09
CA PRO A 67 -7.30 7.94 14.27
C PRO A 67 -6.54 6.65 13.95
N ASP A 68 -6.71 6.10 12.75
CA ASP A 68 -6.01 4.87 12.36
C ASP A 68 -4.50 5.13 12.18
N PHE A 69 -4.13 6.20 11.47
CA PHE A 69 -2.72 6.56 11.32
C PHE A 69 -2.08 6.92 12.67
N GLU A 70 -2.81 7.64 13.53
CA GLU A 70 -2.34 8.03 14.86
C GLU A 70 -2.13 6.82 15.79
N VAL A 71 -3.13 5.94 15.92
CA VAL A 71 -3.08 4.78 16.83
C VAL A 71 -1.97 3.81 16.45
N TYR A 72 -1.68 3.67 15.15
CA TYR A 72 -0.60 2.82 14.66
C TYR A 72 0.75 3.54 14.54
N GLY A 73 0.83 4.81 14.93
CA GLY A 73 2.09 5.59 14.93
C GLY A 73 2.67 5.82 13.54
N VAL A 74 1.82 5.96 12.53
CA VAL A 74 2.22 6.10 11.12
C VAL A 74 2.64 7.55 10.87
N ALA A 75 3.96 7.77 10.73
CA ALA A 75 4.52 9.10 10.50
C ALA A 75 4.82 9.40 9.01
N PHE A 76 4.89 8.37 8.17
CA PHE A 76 5.10 8.50 6.73
C PHE A 76 4.49 7.31 5.99
N ILE A 77 4.39 7.43 4.66
CA ILE A 77 3.95 6.34 3.77
C ILE A 77 5.05 6.00 2.76
N PRO A 78 5.15 4.73 2.32
CA PRO A 78 4.38 3.60 2.83
C PRO A 78 4.84 3.19 4.24
N THR A 79 3.92 2.68 5.05
CA THR A 79 4.25 2.01 6.32
C THR A 79 3.50 0.68 6.39
N LEU A 80 4.24 -0.40 6.63
CA LEU A 80 3.73 -1.72 6.97
C LEU A 80 3.74 -1.91 8.47
N VAL A 81 2.61 -2.26 9.07
CA VAL A 81 2.51 -2.58 10.50
C VAL A 81 2.19 -4.06 10.67
N LEU A 82 3.07 -4.78 11.36
CA LEU A 82 2.79 -6.14 11.79
C LEU A 82 2.06 -6.11 13.13
N VAL A 83 0.94 -6.83 13.17
CA VAL A 83 0.07 -6.94 14.34
C VAL A 83 -0.06 -8.42 14.66
N ASN A 84 0.24 -8.77 15.91
CA ASN A 84 0.11 -10.13 16.43
C ASN A 84 -1.36 -10.51 16.61
N PRO A 85 -1.68 -11.82 16.74
CA PRO A 85 -3.06 -12.28 16.98
C PRO A 85 -3.71 -11.71 18.24
N ASP A 86 -2.91 -11.28 19.23
CA ASP A 86 -3.38 -10.62 20.46
C ASP A 86 -3.69 -9.11 20.27
N GLY A 87 -3.54 -8.59 19.05
CA GLY A 87 -3.77 -7.20 18.71
C GLY A 87 -2.59 -6.26 18.98
N ARG A 88 -1.46 -6.76 19.48
CA ARG A 88 -0.28 -5.93 19.76
C ARG A 88 0.55 -5.69 18.49
N VAL A 89 1.05 -4.48 18.33
CA VAL A 89 2.00 -4.14 17.25
C VAL A 89 3.33 -4.84 17.53
N ALA A 90 3.76 -5.65 16.56
CA ALA A 90 5.05 -6.34 16.58
C ALA A 90 6.19 -5.48 15.98
N GLY A 91 5.85 -4.60 15.04
CA GLY A 91 6.81 -3.70 14.41
C GLY A 91 6.21 -2.94 13.22
N SER A 92 6.93 -1.89 12.81
CA SER A 92 6.61 -1.06 11.64
C SER A 92 7.79 -1.03 10.67
N TYR A 93 7.52 -1.10 9.37
CA TYR A 93 8.52 -1.31 8.32
C TYR A 93 8.21 -0.48 7.08
N CYS A 94 9.24 -0.12 6.32
CA CYS A 94 9.12 0.63 5.06
C CYS A 94 8.91 -0.30 3.86
N THR A 95 9.42 -1.53 3.94
CA THR A 95 9.38 -2.50 2.84
C THR A 95 8.96 -3.90 3.32
N LEU A 96 8.46 -4.73 2.40
CA LEU A 96 8.10 -6.11 2.72
C LEU A 96 9.34 -6.94 3.11
N GLU A 97 10.51 -6.65 2.53
CA GLU A 97 11.75 -7.36 2.86
C GLU A 97 12.17 -7.17 4.31
N GLU A 98 12.07 -5.94 4.83
CA GLU A 98 12.41 -5.59 6.21
C GLU A 98 11.58 -6.36 7.25
N THR A 99 10.37 -6.78 6.88
CA THR A 99 9.51 -7.59 7.76
C THR A 99 10.10 -8.99 8.04
N GLY A 100 11.03 -9.46 7.20
CA GLY A 100 11.60 -10.80 7.28
C GLY A 100 10.65 -11.94 6.88
N LEU A 101 9.36 -11.66 6.62
CA LEU A 101 8.34 -12.67 6.32
C LEU A 101 8.63 -13.49 5.07
N ILE A 102 9.31 -12.89 4.08
CA ILE A 102 9.64 -13.52 2.79
C ILE A 102 11.03 -14.15 2.74
N ARG A 103 11.92 -13.83 3.70
CA ARG A 103 13.28 -14.42 3.77
C ARG A 103 13.30 -15.78 4.46
N SER A 104 12.29 -16.10 5.26
CA SER A 104 12.18 -17.38 5.99
C SER A 104 11.51 -18.51 5.19
N LEU A 105 11.05 -18.25 3.96
CA LEU A 105 10.51 -19.30 3.10
C LEU A 105 11.62 -19.91 2.24
N PRO A 106 11.79 -21.24 2.21
CA PRO A 106 12.67 -21.85 1.21
C PRO A 106 12.17 -21.43 -0.17
N ALA A 107 13.09 -20.90 -0.98
CA ALA A 107 12.82 -20.22 -2.24
C ALA A 107 11.80 -20.97 -3.13
N LEU A 108 10.53 -20.58 -3.02
CA LEU A 108 9.56 -20.77 -4.08
C LEU A 108 9.58 -19.48 -4.87
N SER A 109 10.04 -19.58 -6.11
CA SER A 109 10.06 -18.50 -7.08
C SER A 109 8.74 -17.72 -7.05
N PRO A 110 8.77 -16.38 -7.21
CA PRO A 110 7.54 -15.60 -7.31
C PRO A 110 6.65 -16.21 -8.39
N LEU A 111 5.41 -16.57 -8.05
CA LEU A 111 4.41 -16.94 -9.04
C LEU A 111 4.20 -15.73 -9.97
N PRO A 112 3.94 -15.95 -11.28
CA PRO A 112 3.68 -14.85 -12.18
C PRO A 112 2.51 -14.02 -11.65
N ALA A 113 2.74 -12.72 -11.48
CA ALA A 113 1.77 -11.75 -10.98
C ALA A 113 0.65 -11.55 -12.01
N SER A 114 -0.24 -12.53 -12.16
CA SER A 114 -1.50 -12.35 -12.89
C SER A 114 -2.50 -11.70 -11.95
N GLY A 115 -2.43 -10.37 -11.78
CA GLY A 115 -3.52 -9.67 -11.09
C GLY A 115 -3.28 -8.25 -10.59
N CYS A 116 -2.04 -7.76 -10.48
CA CYS A 116 -1.81 -6.37 -10.04
C CYS A 116 -1.80 -5.45 -11.28
N GLY A 117 -2.97 -4.92 -11.65
CA GLY A 117 -3.08 -3.94 -12.73
C GLY A 117 -2.48 -2.60 -12.32
N GLU A 118 -1.57 -2.06 -13.13
CA GLU A 118 -1.11 -0.67 -13.04
C GLU A 118 -2.30 0.26 -13.28
N ALA A 119 -2.65 1.11 -12.32
CA ALA A 119 -3.64 2.15 -12.56
C ALA A 119 -3.06 3.14 -13.59
N GLY A 120 -3.83 3.40 -14.65
CA GLY A 120 -3.40 4.19 -15.80
C GLY A 120 -2.81 5.54 -15.41
N ARG A 121 -1.61 5.81 -15.93
CA ARG A 121 -0.92 7.10 -15.92
C ARG A 121 -1.85 8.20 -16.45
N TYR A 122 -2.40 9.04 -15.57
CA TYR A 122 -3.04 10.30 -16.01
C TYR A 122 -1.97 11.25 -16.58
N PRO A 123 -2.20 11.86 -17.75
CA PRO A 123 -1.26 12.81 -18.32
C PRO A 123 -1.27 14.11 -17.50
N LYS A 124 -0.08 14.54 -17.06
CA LYS A 124 0.13 15.87 -16.48
C LYS A 124 -0.35 16.93 -17.48
N THR A 125 -1.38 17.69 -17.12
CA THR A 125 -1.81 18.85 -17.88
C THR A 125 -0.67 19.87 -17.93
N GLN A 126 -0.31 20.29 -19.14
CA GLN A 126 0.65 21.36 -19.36
C GLN A 126 0.09 22.66 -18.78
N ASN A 127 0.82 23.21 -17.81
CA ASN A 127 0.64 24.58 -17.33
C ASN A 127 0.63 25.53 -18.53
N HIS A 128 -0.52 26.17 -18.76
CA HIS A 128 -0.61 27.32 -19.65
C HIS A 128 0.10 28.48 -18.96
N GLY A 129 1.33 28.76 -19.40
CA GLY A 129 2.04 29.99 -19.06
C GLY A 129 1.26 31.17 -19.62
N HIS A 130 0.49 31.84 -18.76
CA HIS A 130 0.02 33.20 -19.03
C HIS A 130 1.24 34.13 -18.98
N SER A 131 1.80 34.42 -20.16
CA SER A 131 2.74 35.52 -20.33
C SER A 131 1.93 36.82 -20.40
N PHE A 132 1.85 37.51 -19.26
CA PHE A 132 1.50 38.93 -19.18
C PHE A 132 2.78 39.73 -19.40
N ILE A 133 2.89 40.45 -20.50
CA ILE A 133 3.74 41.65 -20.60
C ILE A 133 3.11 42.59 -21.66
N PRO A 134 3.32 43.92 -21.52
CA PRO A 134 2.37 44.95 -21.09
C PRO A 134 1.55 45.59 -22.22
#